data_AF-A0A7C0ZGK4-F1
#
_entry.id   AF-A0A7C0ZGK4-F1
#
_cell.length_a   1.000
_cell.length_b   1.000
_cell.length_c   1.000
_cell.angle_alpha   90.00
_cell.angle_beta   90.00
_cell.angle_gamma   90.00
#
_symmetry.space_group_name_H-M   'P 1'
#
loop_
_entity.id
_entity.type
_entity.pdbx_description
1 polymer ?
#
loop_
_entity_poly.entity_id
_entity_poly.type
_entity_poly.pdbx_seq_one_letter_code
_entity_poly.pdbx_strand_id
1 'polypeptide(L)'
;MPNQFQLLDTNPDLAKKNGSWGKEDGKGVSFNFNPSLGLKKSIKLAFSFLLLVPLLLPGFSFLYSLNKQMVAVNLRQSYDPRSWLSQAKGKFIFSYSYLNRQGTPAIFFPLAFDSSKKPQKNSKTAALSPSYFLPTTVNLKLEDHQNNLKLSRQANEGVPDQSAARKVILGNEKLFTKKFLLKLKDQRLGLVVNQTSRLPDKTPLWEAILNHQLSLTAIFTPEHGLQANIEGGQPVSNNSWQGIPIYSLYGSHYRPTSSQLEQIDILIYDLQDVGTRFYTYITTLKYILEAATVEGKKVIICDRPNPLGGVITEGPLLQPPYKSFIGALPVPIRYGLTCGELALMMKGEGWVPAAVELEIIPLDGWRRDYLWSDLGLPWIPTSPNIPGFENALLYPGLGLLGGLRINQGLGTDFPFLRVGAPWFNPYLLKKELESDPSSAGLSLRPVDYTPRAIPGKILTPPFKNRVCHGLQIVVEKPQATKPVAFTLNFIRVLKQHYPNKIKPAPQGLNRLFGTDLLLQYLNNRLSFSSLVSKIEEEAKTFDRQR
;
A
#
# COMPACT_ATOMS: atom_id res chain seq x y z
N MET A 1 31.29 4.68 38.78
CA MET A 1 30.28 4.57 39.85
C MET A 1 30.35 5.83 40.72
N PRO A 2 29.28 6.26 41.40
CA PRO A 2 27.86 6.22 41.00
C PRO A 2 27.12 7.55 41.31
N ASN A 3 25.93 7.70 40.73
CA ASN A 3 24.75 8.43 41.24
C ASN A 3 23.58 7.95 40.37
N GLN A 4 23.11 6.71 40.53
CA GLN A 4 21.95 6.35 41.36
C GLN A 4 20.81 7.39 41.32
N PHE A 5 19.82 7.13 40.46
CA PHE A 5 18.43 7.43 40.78
C PHE A 5 17.71 6.08 40.91
N GLN A 6 17.44 5.71 42.17
CA GLN A 6 16.49 4.66 42.53
C GLN A 6 15.08 5.15 42.20
N LEU A 7 14.32 4.34 41.46
CA LEU A 7 12.86 4.39 41.52
C LEU A 7 12.46 3.83 42.89
N LEU A 8 12.04 4.72 43.78
CA LEU A 8 11.47 4.36 45.07
C LEU A 8 10.17 3.59 44.87
N ASP A 9 10.16 2.43 45.51
CA ASP A 9 9.07 1.51 45.79
C ASP A 9 7.83 2.28 46.27
N THR A 10 6.78 2.38 45.45
CA THR A 10 5.48 2.88 45.91
C THR A 10 4.70 1.73 46.53
N ASN A 11 4.87 1.62 47.84
CA ASN A 11 3.95 1.12 48.86
C ASN A 11 2.70 0.31 48.36
N PRO A 12 2.68 -1.02 48.54
CA PRO A 12 1.58 -1.90 48.11
C PRO A 12 0.23 -1.68 48.82
N ASP A 13 0.16 -0.89 49.89
CA ASP A 13 -1.04 -0.77 50.72
C ASP A 13 -1.99 0.38 50.35
N LEU A 14 -1.67 1.20 49.34
CA LEU A 14 -2.64 2.10 48.73
C LEU A 14 -3.47 1.44 47.61
N ALA A 15 -3.15 0.20 47.24
CA ALA A 15 -3.79 -0.55 46.17
C ALA A 15 -5.09 -1.29 46.59
N LYS A 16 -5.61 -1.08 47.82
CA LYS A 16 -6.76 -1.85 48.34
C LYS A 16 -8.02 -1.07 48.71
N LYS A 17 -8.20 0.19 48.30
CA LYS A 17 -9.45 0.92 48.65
C LYS A 17 -10.25 1.62 47.57
N ASN A 18 -9.89 1.61 46.29
CA ASN A 18 -10.81 2.02 45.22
C ASN A 18 -10.47 1.29 43.91
N GLY A 19 -11.39 0.42 43.46
CA GLY A 19 -11.15 -0.62 42.48
C GLY A 19 -10.81 -0.16 41.06
N SER A 20 -10.08 -1.04 40.38
CA SER A 20 -9.89 -1.20 38.92
C SER A 20 -9.28 -0.03 38.14
N TRP A 21 -8.01 -0.20 37.71
CA TRP A 21 -7.44 0.49 36.56
C TRP A 21 -6.98 -0.53 35.51
N GLY A 22 -7.10 -0.15 34.23
CA GLY A 22 -7.18 -1.05 33.08
C GLY A 22 -5.90 -1.81 32.72
N LYS A 23 -6.10 -2.84 31.87
CA LYS A 23 -5.03 -3.58 31.19
C LYS A 23 -4.35 -2.69 30.14
N GLU A 24 -3.02 -2.76 30.10
CA GLU A 24 -2.25 -2.36 28.93
C GLU A 24 -2.48 -3.36 27.80
N ASP A 25 -3.36 -3.03 26.86
CA ASP A 25 -3.36 -3.64 25.53
C ASP A 25 -2.82 -2.57 24.56
N GLY A 26 -1.70 -2.86 23.91
CA GLY A 26 -0.85 -1.93 23.13
C GLY A 26 -1.47 -1.25 21.90
N LYS A 27 -2.62 -0.60 22.05
CA LYS A 27 -3.29 0.26 21.06
C LYS A 27 -3.81 1.53 21.74
N GLY A 28 -2.89 2.42 22.13
CA GLY A 28 -3.22 3.77 22.61
C GLY A 28 -3.81 3.82 24.03
N VAL A 29 -3.58 4.95 24.71
CA VAL A 29 -4.16 5.20 26.04
C VAL A 29 -5.65 5.50 25.87
N SER A 30 -6.51 4.59 26.33
CA SER A 30 -7.95 4.81 26.40
C SER A 30 -8.34 5.07 27.86
N PHE A 31 -9.00 6.21 28.10
CA PHE A 31 -9.46 6.59 29.44
C PHE A 31 -10.92 6.21 29.61
N ASN A 32 -11.19 5.22 30.47
CA ASN A 32 -12.55 4.93 30.92
C ASN A 32 -12.92 5.86 32.09
N PHE A 33 -13.86 6.77 31.87
CA PHE A 33 -14.38 7.64 32.92
C PHE A 33 -15.44 6.90 33.75
N ASN A 34 -15.24 6.88 35.07
CA ASN A 34 -16.21 6.33 36.01
C ASN A 34 -17.50 7.19 36.00
N PRO A 35 -18.69 6.63 35.70
CA PRO A 35 -19.94 7.39 35.59
C PRO A 35 -20.41 8.03 36.90
N SER A 36 -19.81 7.68 38.03
CA SER A 36 -20.22 8.19 39.35
C SER A 36 -19.70 9.59 39.69
N LEU A 37 -18.73 10.12 38.94
CA LEU A 37 -18.22 11.49 39.11
C LEU A 37 -18.95 12.42 38.13
N GLY A 38 -19.88 13.22 38.66
CA GLY A 38 -20.68 14.15 37.85
C GLY A 38 -19.85 15.07 36.95
N LEU A 39 -20.43 15.45 35.79
CA LEU A 39 -19.80 16.13 34.64
C LEU A 39 -18.83 17.28 35.00
N LYS A 40 -19.16 18.10 36.00
CA LYS A 40 -18.31 19.22 36.44
C LYS A 40 -16.98 18.78 37.08
N LYS A 41 -16.92 17.63 37.77
CA LYS A 41 -15.68 17.09 38.37
C LYS A 41 -14.80 16.40 37.32
N SER A 42 -15.40 15.73 36.34
CA SER A 42 -14.69 15.06 35.24
C SER A 42 -14.03 16.05 34.28
N ILE A 43 -14.70 17.18 33.99
CA ILE A 43 -14.12 18.29 33.21
C ILE A 43 -12.97 18.95 33.99
N LYS A 44 -13.12 19.14 35.31
CA LYS A 44 -12.02 19.63 36.18
C LYS A 44 -10.79 18.73 36.12
N LEU A 45 -10.96 17.41 36.19
CA LEU A 45 -9.84 16.46 36.17
C LEU A 45 -9.12 16.45 34.80
N ALA A 46 -9.88 16.50 33.71
CA ALA A 46 -9.33 16.55 32.36
C ALA A 46 -8.54 17.86 32.10
N PHE A 47 -9.06 19.00 32.55
CA PHE A 47 -8.36 20.28 32.43
C PHE A 47 -7.14 20.38 33.35
N SER A 48 -7.21 19.86 34.59
CA SER A 48 -6.04 19.81 35.47
C SER A 48 -4.90 18.96 34.88
N PHE A 49 -5.23 17.89 34.16
CA PHE A 49 -4.23 17.07 33.45
C PHE A 49 -3.67 17.77 32.20
N LEU A 50 -4.52 18.46 31.43
CA LEU A 50 -4.09 19.27 30.26
C LEU A 50 -3.23 20.49 30.65
N LEU A 51 -3.41 21.04 31.85
CA LEU A 51 -2.60 22.12 32.43
C LEU A 51 -1.29 21.63 33.06
N LEU A 52 -1.12 20.32 33.28
CA LEU A 52 0.10 19.72 33.85
C LEU A 52 1.14 19.36 32.76
N VAL A 53 0.70 19.10 31.53
CA VAL A 53 1.59 18.82 30.39
C VAL A 53 2.58 19.98 30.08
N PRO A 54 2.19 21.27 30.17
CA PRO A 54 3.10 22.39 29.93
C PRO A 54 4.13 22.63 31.04
N LEU A 55 3.90 22.12 32.26
CA LEU A 55 4.84 22.26 33.39
C LEU A 55 6.02 21.28 33.30
N LEU A 56 5.89 20.23 32.48
CA LEU A 56 6.94 19.22 32.29
C LEU A 56 7.90 19.54 31.13
N LEU A 57 7.65 20.60 30.35
CA LEU A 57 8.45 20.98 29.17
C LEU A 57 8.48 22.51 28.97
N PRO A 58 9.42 23.27 29.58
CA PRO A 58 9.54 24.70 29.32
C PRO A 58 10.02 24.99 27.89
N GLY A 59 9.36 25.94 27.20
CA GLY A 59 9.78 26.46 25.88
C GLY A 59 8.78 26.34 24.71
N PHE A 60 7.51 26.00 24.96
CA PHE A 60 6.49 25.83 23.91
C PHE A 60 5.43 26.94 23.92
N SER A 61 4.98 27.35 22.73
CA SER A 61 3.84 28.26 22.51
C SER A 61 2.64 27.48 21.97
N PHE A 62 1.43 27.79 22.43
CA PHE A 62 0.20 27.06 22.09
C PHE A 62 -0.78 27.94 21.29
N LEU A 63 -1.42 27.36 20.28
CA LEU A 63 -2.47 28.00 19.46
C LEU A 63 -3.80 27.28 19.65
N TYR A 64 -4.88 28.05 19.76
CA TYR A 64 -6.25 27.55 19.87
C TYR A 64 -7.12 28.09 18.73
N SER A 65 -8.01 27.26 18.21
CA SER A 65 -9.03 27.63 17.22
C SER A 65 -10.42 27.48 17.83
N LEU A 66 -11.21 28.56 17.81
CA LEU A 66 -12.61 28.56 18.26
C LEU A 66 -13.44 29.33 17.20
N ASN A 67 -14.49 28.69 16.67
CA ASN A 67 -15.44 29.29 15.70
C ASN A 67 -14.80 30.06 14.53
N LYS A 68 -13.85 29.45 13.83
CA LYS A 68 -13.18 29.99 12.62
C LYS A 68 -12.39 31.31 12.83
N GLN A 69 -12.12 31.72 14.06
CA GLN A 69 -11.09 32.73 14.36
C GLN A 69 -9.97 32.10 15.21
N MET A 70 -8.71 32.37 14.84
CA MET A 70 -7.54 31.92 15.60
C MET A 70 -7.07 33.05 16.53
N VAL A 71 -6.87 32.73 17.80
CA VAL A 71 -6.33 33.66 18.81
C VAL A 71 -5.03 33.06 19.35
N ALA A 72 -3.93 33.82 19.25
CA ALA A 72 -2.66 33.47 19.87
C ALA A 72 -2.63 34.03 21.30
N VAL A 73 -2.45 33.18 22.30
CA VAL A 73 -2.33 33.61 23.70
C VAL A 73 -0.90 33.38 24.16
N ASN A 74 -0.21 34.47 24.51
CA ASN A 74 1.14 34.43 25.04
C ASN A 74 1.05 34.31 26.57
N LEU A 75 1.43 33.17 27.14
CA LEU A 75 1.37 32.95 28.59
C LEU A 75 2.55 33.64 29.29
N ARG A 76 2.43 34.96 29.46
CA ARG A 76 3.16 35.72 30.50
C ARG A 76 2.25 36.44 31.50
N GLN A 77 0.93 36.29 31.38
CA GLN A 77 -0.03 36.76 32.40
C GLN A 77 -1.10 35.71 32.66
N SER A 78 -1.44 35.54 33.94
CA SER A 78 -2.44 34.59 34.43
C SER A 78 -3.83 34.90 33.88
N TYR A 79 -4.33 34.04 32.99
CA TYR A 79 -5.67 34.13 32.44
C TYR A 79 -6.60 33.17 33.20
N ASP A 80 -7.69 33.66 33.79
CA ASP A 80 -8.69 32.80 34.47
C ASP A 80 -9.73 32.32 33.44
N PRO A 81 -9.77 31.01 33.09
CA PRO A 81 -10.69 30.49 32.07
C PRO A 81 -12.15 30.42 32.55
N ARG A 82 -12.42 30.70 33.83
CA ARG A 82 -13.72 30.48 34.48
C ARG A 82 -14.82 31.44 34.03
N SER A 83 -14.50 32.65 33.60
CA SER A 83 -15.51 33.67 33.28
C SER A 83 -16.23 33.40 31.95
N TRP A 84 -15.55 32.82 30.97
CA TRP A 84 -16.05 32.74 29.58
C TRP A 84 -16.90 31.50 29.29
N LEU A 85 -16.58 30.35 29.88
CA LEU A 85 -17.31 29.08 29.65
C LEU A 85 -18.74 29.06 30.23
N SER A 86 -19.09 30.03 31.09
CA SER A 86 -20.46 30.15 31.60
C SER A 86 -21.47 30.67 30.55
N GLN A 87 -20.98 31.20 29.42
CA GLN A 87 -21.80 31.86 28.39
C GLN A 87 -21.85 31.13 27.04
N ALA A 88 -21.02 30.09 26.83
CA ALA A 88 -20.87 29.45 25.53
C ALA A 88 -21.88 28.28 25.33
N LYS A 89 -22.76 28.37 24.30
CA LYS A 89 -23.65 27.28 23.84
C LYS A 89 -23.24 26.84 22.43
N GLY A 90 -23.02 25.53 22.19
CA GLY A 90 -22.74 24.99 20.84
C GLY A 90 -21.86 23.73 20.77
N LYS A 91 -21.52 23.31 19.55
CA LYS A 91 -20.50 22.30 19.24
C LYS A 91 -19.14 22.96 19.17
N PHE A 92 -18.16 22.40 19.88
CA PHE A 92 -16.80 22.90 19.93
C PHE A 92 -15.85 21.83 19.39
N ILE A 93 -14.89 22.25 18.57
CA ILE A 93 -13.78 21.40 18.13
C ILE A 93 -12.52 22.05 18.68
N PHE A 94 -11.83 21.34 19.57
CA PHE A 94 -10.52 21.77 20.06
C PHE A 94 -9.46 21.08 19.21
N SER A 95 -8.62 21.89 18.58
CA SER A 95 -7.44 21.42 17.86
C SER A 95 -6.20 22.03 18.50
N TYR A 96 -5.21 21.18 18.76
CA TYR A 96 -3.90 21.57 19.25
C TYR A 96 -2.87 21.32 18.16
N SER A 97 -1.91 22.22 18.03
CA SER A 97 -0.75 22.09 17.16
C SER A 97 0.47 22.47 17.99
N TYR A 98 1.55 21.71 17.90
CA TYR A 98 2.85 22.16 18.38
C TYR A 98 3.79 22.31 17.19
N LEU A 99 4.64 23.33 17.27
CA LEU A 99 5.72 23.57 16.33
C LEU A 99 6.99 23.00 16.96
N ASN A 100 7.75 22.20 16.21
CA ASN A 100 9.11 21.87 16.62
C ASN A 100 10.03 23.11 16.44
N ARG A 101 11.28 23.06 16.93
CA ARG A 101 12.26 24.16 16.81
C ARG A 101 12.58 24.59 15.36
N GLN A 102 12.08 23.87 14.36
CA GLN A 102 12.26 24.13 12.92
C GLN A 102 10.96 24.60 12.24
N GLY A 103 9.90 24.90 13.01
CA GLY A 103 8.65 25.47 12.49
C GLY A 103 7.76 24.50 11.72
N THR A 104 8.01 23.19 11.80
CA THR A 104 7.15 22.18 11.13
C THR A 104 6.05 21.71 12.08
N PRO A 105 4.76 21.75 11.68
CA PRO A 105 3.67 21.26 12.52
C PRO A 105 3.68 19.73 12.55
N ALA A 106 3.68 19.15 13.76
CA ALA A 106 3.59 17.72 13.94
C ALA A 106 2.29 17.34 14.68
N ILE A 107 1.50 16.50 14.01
CA ILE A 107 0.34 15.72 14.49
C ILE A 107 -0.89 16.54 14.93
N PHE A 108 -2.03 16.23 14.30
CA PHE A 108 -3.35 16.76 14.64
C PHE A 108 -4.17 15.73 15.42
N PHE A 109 -4.70 16.12 16.58
CA PHE A 109 -5.74 15.37 17.27
C PHE A 109 -6.99 16.25 17.39
N PRO A 110 -8.06 15.99 16.63
CA PRO A 110 -9.32 16.68 16.81
C PRO A 110 -10.08 16.09 18.01
N LEU A 111 -10.46 16.92 18.97
CA LEU A 111 -11.42 16.59 20.01
C LEU A 111 -12.71 17.39 19.79
N ALA A 112 -13.79 16.71 19.43
CA ALA A 112 -15.10 17.31 19.24
C ALA A 112 -15.96 17.13 20.50
N PHE A 113 -16.58 18.21 20.98
CA PHE A 113 -17.49 18.23 22.11
C PHE A 113 -18.80 18.92 21.72
N ASP A 114 -19.95 18.37 22.14
CA ASP A 114 -21.26 18.95 21.89
C ASP A 114 -21.97 19.23 23.22
N SER A 115 -22.06 20.52 23.58
CA SER A 115 -22.68 20.95 24.84
C SER A 115 -24.22 20.90 24.83
N SER A 116 -24.85 20.59 23.69
CA SER A 116 -26.31 20.57 23.55
C SER A 116 -26.98 19.24 23.92
N LYS A 117 -26.20 18.17 24.19
CA LYS A 117 -26.73 16.85 24.54
C LYS A 117 -26.73 16.61 26.05
N LYS A 118 -27.91 16.44 26.66
CA LYS A 118 -28.03 15.91 28.03
C LYS A 118 -27.57 14.44 28.07
N PRO A 119 -26.83 14.01 29.11
CA PRO A 119 -26.39 12.62 29.21
C PRO A 119 -27.60 11.69 29.44
N GLN A 120 -27.90 10.81 28.49
CA GLN A 120 -28.87 9.73 28.70
C GLN A 120 -28.24 8.64 29.57
N LYS A 121 -28.87 8.33 30.71
CA LYS A 121 -28.58 7.11 31.47
C LYS A 121 -28.99 5.91 30.61
N ASN A 122 -28.03 5.05 30.27
CA ASN A 122 -28.18 3.75 29.60
C ASN A 122 -28.21 3.71 28.06
N SER A 123 -27.20 4.27 27.38
CA SER A 123 -26.87 3.83 26.01
C SER A 123 -25.40 3.42 25.89
N LYS A 124 -25.14 2.16 25.53
CA LYS A 124 -23.83 1.70 25.05
C LYS A 124 -23.45 2.55 23.82
N THR A 125 -22.35 3.29 23.93
CA THR A 125 -21.49 3.83 22.86
C THR A 125 -22.14 3.98 21.47
N ALA A 126 -22.70 5.16 21.18
CA ALA A 126 -22.89 5.61 19.80
C ALA A 126 -21.57 6.21 19.30
N ALA A 127 -20.83 5.45 18.48
CA ALA A 127 -19.70 5.97 17.73
C ALA A 127 -20.22 6.94 16.65
N LEU A 128 -19.85 8.21 16.72
CA LEU A 128 -20.03 9.14 15.61
C LEU A 128 -19.04 8.74 14.50
N SER A 129 -19.56 8.52 13.29
CA SER A 129 -18.76 8.22 12.10
C SER A 129 -17.80 9.38 11.77
N PRO A 130 -16.55 9.12 11.37
CA PRO A 130 -15.65 10.18 10.94
C PRO A 130 -16.12 10.72 9.60
N SER A 131 -16.70 11.91 9.59
CA SER A 131 -16.85 12.70 8.37
C SER A 131 -15.47 13.16 7.94
N TYR A 132 -14.99 12.68 6.79
CA TYR A 132 -13.72 13.11 6.21
C TYR A 132 -13.80 14.59 5.80
N PHE A 133 -13.25 15.49 6.61
CA PHE A 133 -12.89 16.82 6.16
C PHE A 133 -11.49 16.75 5.55
N LEU A 134 -11.37 17.08 4.27
CA LEU A 134 -10.09 17.26 3.59
C LEU A 134 -9.26 18.33 4.33
N PRO A 135 -8.01 18.07 4.71
CA PRO A 135 -7.16 19.11 5.28
C PRO A 135 -6.86 20.14 4.19
N THR A 136 -7.37 21.36 4.35
CA THR A 136 -6.90 22.51 3.59
C THR A 136 -5.63 23.01 4.27
N THR A 137 -4.47 22.75 3.67
CA THR A 137 -3.20 23.28 4.15
C THR A 137 -3.19 24.80 3.91
N VAL A 138 -3.20 25.59 4.99
CA VAL A 138 -3.00 27.05 4.91
C VAL A 138 -1.54 27.33 5.28
N ASN A 139 -0.75 27.78 4.32
CA ASN A 139 0.61 28.27 4.59
C ASN A 139 0.49 29.67 5.20
N LEU A 140 1.01 29.85 6.42
CA LEU A 140 1.10 31.15 7.08
C LEU A 140 2.58 31.52 7.19
N LYS A 141 2.95 32.70 6.70
CA LYS A 141 4.29 33.25 6.83
C LYS A 141 4.31 34.25 7.99
N LEU A 142 5.26 34.12 8.90
CA LEU A 142 5.55 35.11 9.94
C LEU A 142 6.49 36.15 9.34
N GLU A 143 6.06 37.40 9.26
CA GLU A 143 6.92 38.52 8.88
C GLU A 143 7.11 39.42 10.11
N ASP A 144 8.38 39.63 10.48
CA ASP A 144 8.77 40.43 11.63
C ASP A 144 8.92 41.89 11.18
N HIS A 145 7.95 42.72 11.56
CA HIS A 145 8.07 44.16 11.49
C HIS A 145 7.91 44.72 12.90
N GLN A 146 8.94 45.45 13.33
CA GLN A 146 9.11 46.05 14.65
C GLN A 146 7.77 46.34 15.35
N ASN A 147 7.49 45.50 16.35
CA ASN A 147 6.44 45.62 17.36
C ASN A 147 4.96 45.53 16.93
N ASN A 148 4.60 44.89 15.81
CA ASN A 148 3.21 44.42 15.61
C ASN A 148 3.13 43.17 14.71
N LEU A 149 2.70 42.04 15.28
CA LEU A 149 2.42 40.79 14.54
C LEU A 149 1.13 40.93 13.72
N LYS A 150 1.21 40.91 12.39
CA LYS A 150 0.05 40.78 11.49
C LYS A 150 0.14 39.48 10.68
N LEU A 151 -0.93 38.69 10.75
CA LEU A 151 -1.14 37.52 9.88
C LEU A 151 -1.81 37.98 8.57
N SER A 152 -1.12 37.85 7.44
CA SER A 152 -1.71 38.06 6.12
C SER A 152 -1.92 36.71 5.40
N ARG A 153 -3.05 36.55 4.71
CA ARG A 153 -3.28 35.43 3.80
C ARG A 153 -2.52 35.71 2.51
N GLN A 154 -1.60 34.84 2.13
CA GLN A 154 -1.20 34.77 0.72
C GLN A 154 -2.34 34.13 -0.06
N ALA A 155 -2.88 34.86 -1.04
CA ALA A 155 -3.64 34.24 -2.10
C ALA A 155 -2.66 33.33 -2.86
N ASN A 156 -3.04 32.05 -3.03
CA ASN A 156 -2.28 31.13 -3.86
C ASN A 156 -2.23 31.71 -5.28
N GLU A 157 -1.08 32.19 -5.71
CA GLU A 157 -0.73 32.09 -7.13
C GLU A 157 -0.75 30.59 -7.45
N GLY A 158 -1.61 30.24 -8.40
CA GLY A 158 -2.11 28.88 -8.59
C GLY A 158 -1.00 27.85 -8.67
N VAL A 159 -1.00 26.90 -7.72
CA VAL A 159 -0.59 25.54 -8.04
C VAL A 159 -1.51 25.13 -9.20
N PRO A 160 -0.98 24.76 -10.38
CA PRO A 160 -1.81 24.27 -11.46
C PRO A 160 -2.67 23.13 -10.91
N ASP A 161 -3.97 23.17 -11.17
CA ASP A 161 -4.85 22.04 -10.91
C ASP A 161 -4.23 20.80 -11.57
N GLN A 162 -3.59 19.94 -10.76
CA GLN A 162 -3.05 18.66 -11.20
C GLN A 162 -4.16 17.59 -11.27
N SER A 163 -5.41 17.99 -11.52
CA SER A 163 -6.32 17.12 -12.25
C SER A 163 -5.81 17.01 -13.71
N ALA A 164 -4.73 16.25 -13.90
CA ALA A 164 -4.41 15.76 -15.24
C ALA A 164 -5.68 15.04 -15.71
N ALA A 165 -6.39 15.63 -16.67
CA ALA A 165 -7.64 15.10 -17.17
C ALA A 165 -7.44 13.62 -17.44
N ARG A 166 -8.28 12.80 -16.82
CA ARG A 166 -8.18 11.35 -16.89
C ARG A 166 -8.08 10.92 -18.35
N LYS A 167 -6.98 10.25 -18.70
CA LYS A 167 -6.66 9.92 -20.10
C LYS A 167 -7.17 8.55 -20.54
N VAL A 168 -7.55 7.71 -19.59
CA VAL A 168 -7.87 6.30 -19.84
C VAL A 168 -9.22 5.91 -19.23
N ILE A 169 -10.05 5.27 -20.05
CA ILE A 169 -11.28 4.59 -19.63
C ILE A 169 -10.95 3.10 -19.45
N LEU A 170 -11.25 2.59 -18.27
CA LEU A 170 -11.03 1.21 -17.83
C LEU A 170 -12.07 0.27 -18.42
N GLY A 171 -11.74 -1.02 -18.53
CA GLY A 171 -12.69 -2.02 -19.02
C GLY A 171 -13.96 -2.11 -18.17
N ASN A 172 -13.84 -1.99 -16.84
CA ASN A 172 -14.96 -2.15 -15.93
C ASN A 172 -16.02 -1.03 -16.01
N GLU A 173 -15.67 0.15 -16.52
CA GLU A 173 -16.62 1.23 -16.78
C GLU A 173 -17.55 0.90 -17.94
N LYS A 174 -17.03 0.15 -18.92
CA LYS A 174 -17.75 -0.19 -20.13
C LYS A 174 -18.71 -1.35 -19.95
N LEU A 175 -18.63 -2.08 -18.81
CA LEU A 175 -19.59 -3.11 -18.42
C LEU A 175 -21.04 -2.59 -18.36
N PHE A 176 -21.22 -1.30 -18.04
CA PHE A 176 -22.54 -0.71 -17.86
C PHE A 176 -23.07 0.00 -19.12
N THR A 177 -22.40 -0.19 -20.25
CA THR A 177 -22.94 0.22 -21.56
C THR A 177 -24.14 -0.65 -21.94
N LYS A 178 -25.07 -0.11 -22.75
CA LYS A 178 -26.27 -0.85 -23.21
C LYS A 178 -25.92 -2.22 -23.80
N LYS A 179 -24.82 -2.33 -24.55
CA LYS A 179 -24.33 -3.58 -25.15
C LYS A 179 -24.07 -4.65 -24.09
N PHE A 180 -23.31 -4.31 -23.05
CA PHE A 180 -22.95 -5.27 -22.00
C PHE A 180 -24.11 -5.51 -21.03
N LEU A 181 -24.89 -4.49 -20.66
CA LEU A 181 -26.07 -4.67 -19.82
C LEU A 181 -27.06 -5.69 -20.42
N LEU A 182 -27.35 -5.59 -21.72
CA LEU A 182 -28.23 -6.56 -22.40
C LEU A 182 -27.66 -7.99 -22.38
N LYS A 183 -26.34 -8.12 -22.43
CA LYS A 183 -25.64 -9.40 -22.43
C LYS A 183 -25.54 -10.05 -21.04
N LEU A 184 -25.41 -9.22 -20.01
CA LEU A 184 -25.29 -9.65 -18.61
C LEU A 184 -26.66 -9.85 -17.94
N LYS A 185 -27.72 -9.29 -18.54
CA LYS A 185 -29.08 -9.47 -18.05
C LYS A 185 -29.44 -10.96 -17.98
N ASP A 186 -30.07 -11.34 -16.88
CA ASP A 186 -30.52 -12.71 -16.59
C ASP A 186 -29.39 -13.76 -16.50
N GLN A 187 -28.11 -13.35 -16.56
CA GLN A 187 -26.94 -14.21 -16.36
C GLN A 187 -26.52 -14.22 -14.89
N ARG A 188 -26.07 -15.38 -14.39
CA ARG A 188 -25.47 -15.50 -13.06
C ARG A 188 -23.98 -15.17 -13.13
N LEU A 189 -23.57 -14.11 -12.44
CA LEU A 189 -22.24 -13.53 -12.53
C LEU A 189 -21.36 -13.97 -11.34
N GLY A 190 -20.15 -14.42 -11.65
CA GLY A 190 -19.07 -14.56 -10.68
C GLY A 190 -18.01 -13.48 -10.89
N LEU A 191 -17.55 -12.82 -9.84
CA LEU A 191 -16.55 -11.74 -9.95
C LEU A 191 -15.19 -12.18 -9.42
N VAL A 192 -14.12 -12.02 -10.20
CA VAL A 192 -12.74 -12.17 -9.75
C VAL A 192 -12.18 -10.77 -9.48
N VAL A 193 -12.22 -10.36 -8.22
CA VAL A 193 -12.07 -8.94 -7.81
C VAL A 193 -11.36 -8.80 -6.46
N ASN A 194 -10.88 -7.59 -6.19
CA ASN A 194 -10.39 -7.15 -4.88
C ASN A 194 -10.67 -5.64 -4.72
N GLN A 195 -10.09 -4.98 -3.72
CA GLN A 195 -10.28 -3.56 -3.43
C GLN A 195 -9.89 -2.60 -4.56
N THR A 196 -9.12 -3.06 -5.55
CA THR A 196 -8.74 -2.28 -6.75
C THR A 196 -9.85 -2.22 -7.79
N SER A 197 -10.83 -3.12 -7.71
CA SER A 197 -11.97 -3.25 -8.61
C SER A 197 -13.02 -2.17 -8.33
N ARG A 198 -12.69 -0.92 -8.68
CA ARG A 198 -13.56 0.25 -8.45
C ARG A 198 -13.83 1.00 -9.75
N LEU A 199 -15.00 1.63 -9.79
CA LEU A 199 -15.39 2.61 -10.77
C LEU A 199 -14.77 3.99 -10.48
N PRO A 200 -14.85 4.96 -11.41
CA PRO A 200 -14.22 6.28 -11.25
C PRO A 200 -14.79 7.07 -10.06
N ASP A 201 -16.06 6.86 -9.73
CA ASP A 201 -16.75 7.39 -8.56
C ASP A 201 -16.37 6.67 -7.25
N LYS A 202 -15.44 5.71 -7.32
CA LYS A 202 -14.93 4.84 -6.25
C LYS A 202 -15.89 3.73 -5.81
N THR A 203 -17.04 3.58 -6.46
CA THR A 203 -17.98 2.48 -6.20
C THR A 203 -17.29 1.15 -6.50
N PRO A 204 -17.27 0.18 -5.56
CA PRO A 204 -16.78 -1.16 -5.84
C PRO A 204 -17.57 -1.83 -6.96
N LEU A 205 -16.89 -2.61 -7.81
CA LEU A 205 -17.55 -3.27 -8.95
C LEU A 205 -18.69 -4.18 -8.50
N TRP A 206 -18.52 -4.94 -7.40
CA TRP A 206 -19.55 -5.82 -6.87
C TRP A 206 -20.81 -5.08 -6.37
N GLU A 207 -20.66 -3.85 -5.86
CA GLU A 207 -21.79 -2.99 -5.52
C GLU A 207 -22.47 -2.42 -6.77
N ALA A 208 -21.68 -2.00 -7.76
CA ALA A 208 -22.20 -1.49 -9.02
C ALA A 208 -23.03 -2.55 -9.78
N ILE A 209 -22.58 -3.81 -9.80
CA ILE A 209 -23.33 -4.93 -10.40
C ILE A 209 -24.74 -5.04 -9.78
N LEU A 210 -24.85 -4.97 -8.45
CA LEU A 210 -26.15 -5.02 -7.77
C LEU A 210 -27.00 -3.78 -8.03
N ASN A 211 -26.40 -2.58 -8.04
CA ASN A 211 -27.11 -1.33 -8.34
C ASN A 211 -27.73 -1.33 -9.74
N HIS A 212 -27.12 -2.05 -10.69
CA HIS A 212 -27.64 -2.27 -12.04
C HIS A 212 -28.57 -3.48 -12.15
N GLN A 213 -29.01 -4.08 -11.02
CA GLN A 213 -29.96 -5.20 -10.96
C GLN A 213 -29.45 -6.46 -11.70
N LEU A 214 -28.14 -6.66 -11.73
CA LEU A 214 -27.52 -7.87 -12.28
C LEU A 214 -27.35 -8.94 -11.19
N SER A 215 -27.42 -10.21 -11.57
CA SER A 215 -27.39 -11.34 -10.63
C SER A 215 -25.94 -11.70 -10.26
N LEU A 216 -25.46 -11.21 -9.12
CA LEU A 216 -24.16 -11.58 -8.56
C LEU A 216 -24.29 -12.81 -7.65
N THR A 217 -23.68 -13.93 -8.03
CA THR A 217 -23.80 -15.21 -7.30
C THR A 217 -22.57 -15.59 -6.49
N ALA A 218 -21.38 -15.13 -6.86
CA ALA A 218 -20.17 -15.35 -6.08
C ALA A 218 -19.07 -14.31 -6.36
N ILE A 219 -18.17 -14.16 -5.40
CA ILE A 219 -16.94 -13.37 -5.51
C ILE A 219 -15.75 -14.31 -5.29
N PHE A 220 -14.72 -14.19 -6.12
CA PHE A 220 -13.44 -14.88 -6.01
C PHE A 220 -12.35 -13.85 -5.76
N THR A 221 -11.54 -14.06 -4.73
CA THR A 221 -10.47 -13.12 -4.37
C THR A 221 -9.11 -13.78 -4.52
N PRO A 222 -8.10 -13.08 -5.08
CA PRO A 222 -6.75 -13.59 -5.19
C PRO A 222 -6.01 -13.53 -3.84
N GLU A 223 -4.69 -13.60 -3.88
CA GLU A 223 -3.82 -13.29 -2.75
C GLU A 223 -4.20 -11.94 -2.10
N HIS A 224 -4.14 -11.90 -0.76
CA HIS A 224 -4.54 -10.79 0.13
C HIS A 224 -6.06 -10.59 0.36
N GLY A 225 -6.93 -11.27 -0.40
CA GLY A 225 -8.39 -11.22 -0.21
C GLY A 225 -9.06 -9.94 -0.74
N LEU A 226 -10.38 -9.78 -0.48
CA LEU A 226 -11.20 -8.69 -1.05
C LEU A 226 -10.72 -7.28 -0.67
N GLN A 227 -10.08 -7.10 0.49
CA GLN A 227 -9.62 -5.79 0.99
C GLN A 227 -8.09 -5.60 0.88
N ALA A 228 -7.35 -6.59 0.37
CA ALA A 228 -5.90 -6.71 0.39
C ALA A 228 -5.21 -6.25 1.68
N ASN A 229 -5.73 -6.67 2.82
CA ASN A 229 -5.18 -6.36 4.15
C ASN A 229 -4.52 -7.57 4.83
N ILE A 230 -4.40 -8.69 4.12
CA ILE A 230 -3.75 -9.92 4.58
C ILE A 230 -2.33 -9.97 4.01
N GLU A 231 -1.35 -10.38 4.84
CA GLU A 231 0.06 -10.51 4.45
C GLU A 231 0.26 -11.52 3.29
N GLY A 232 1.21 -11.24 2.39
CA GLY A 232 1.55 -12.15 1.30
C GLY A 232 2.12 -13.47 1.83
N GLY A 233 1.77 -14.59 1.18
CA GLY A 233 2.12 -15.91 1.69
C GLY A 233 1.19 -16.48 2.77
N GLN A 234 0.24 -15.70 3.31
CA GLN A 234 -0.73 -16.18 4.29
C GLN A 234 -2.02 -16.67 3.62
N PRO A 235 -2.63 -17.78 4.11
CA PRO A 235 -3.89 -18.26 3.57
C PRO A 235 -5.01 -17.24 3.83
N VAL A 236 -5.93 -17.12 2.87
CA VAL A 236 -7.16 -16.32 3.01
C VAL A 236 -8.33 -17.30 3.10
N SER A 237 -9.19 -17.14 4.10
CA SER A 237 -10.38 -17.99 4.29
C SER A 237 -11.56 -17.49 3.45
N ASN A 238 -12.46 -18.41 3.09
CA ASN A 238 -13.74 -18.06 2.49
C ASN A 238 -14.58 -17.21 3.46
N ASN A 239 -15.44 -16.36 2.92
CA ASN A 239 -16.32 -15.48 3.69
C ASN A 239 -17.63 -15.21 2.92
N SER A 240 -18.40 -14.20 3.32
CA SER A 240 -19.53 -13.69 2.56
C SER A 240 -19.63 -12.17 2.67
N TRP A 241 -20.24 -11.55 1.67
CA TRP A 241 -20.59 -10.13 1.67
C TRP A 241 -22.06 -10.00 1.28
N GLN A 242 -22.88 -9.47 2.19
CA GLN A 242 -24.33 -9.35 2.01
C GLN A 242 -25.02 -10.67 1.59
N GLY A 243 -24.56 -11.80 2.13
CA GLY A 243 -25.07 -13.14 1.79
C GLY A 243 -24.47 -13.75 0.52
N ILE A 244 -23.68 -13.00 -0.26
CA ILE A 244 -22.98 -13.49 -1.45
C ILE A 244 -21.68 -14.18 -0.99
N PRO A 245 -21.42 -15.44 -1.39
CA PRO A 245 -20.21 -16.16 -1.00
C PRO A 245 -18.96 -15.50 -1.60
N ILE A 246 -17.91 -15.42 -0.78
CA ILE A 246 -16.56 -15.02 -1.17
C ILE A 246 -15.64 -16.23 -1.05
N TYR A 247 -15.09 -16.68 -2.17
CA TYR A 247 -14.14 -17.77 -2.25
C TYR A 247 -12.71 -17.24 -2.39
N SER A 248 -11.82 -17.71 -1.52
CA SER A 248 -10.39 -17.44 -1.64
C SER A 248 -9.75 -18.36 -2.67
N LEU A 249 -9.01 -17.77 -3.61
CA LEU A 249 -8.15 -18.47 -4.57
C LEU A 249 -6.68 -18.44 -4.12
N TYR A 250 -6.44 -18.43 -2.81
CA TYR A 250 -5.10 -18.44 -2.23
C TYR A 250 -5.04 -19.27 -0.95
N GLY A 251 -4.08 -20.20 -0.88
CA GLY A 251 -3.88 -21.11 0.23
C GLY A 251 -4.20 -22.55 -0.16
N SER A 252 -5.32 -23.10 0.30
CA SER A 252 -5.69 -24.50 0.04
C SER A 252 -6.03 -24.77 -1.43
N HIS A 253 -6.57 -23.76 -2.13
CA HIS A 253 -6.95 -23.85 -3.54
C HIS A 253 -6.55 -22.56 -4.26
N TYR A 254 -6.00 -22.71 -5.46
CA TYR A 254 -5.65 -21.60 -6.35
C TYR A 254 -6.58 -21.50 -7.57
N ARG A 255 -7.42 -22.52 -7.77
CA ARG A 255 -8.46 -22.60 -8.81
C ARG A 255 -9.83 -22.64 -8.15
N PRO A 256 -10.86 -22.05 -8.76
CA PRO A 256 -12.24 -22.34 -8.36
C PRO A 256 -12.53 -23.84 -8.48
N THR A 257 -13.34 -24.39 -7.58
CA THR A 257 -13.85 -25.76 -7.70
C THR A 257 -15.09 -25.80 -8.60
N SER A 258 -15.42 -26.97 -9.16
CA SER A 258 -16.64 -27.16 -9.96
C SER A 258 -17.91 -26.74 -9.20
N SER A 259 -18.01 -27.09 -7.91
CA SER A 259 -19.12 -26.68 -7.04
C SER A 259 -19.22 -25.16 -6.85
N GLN A 260 -18.10 -24.43 -6.86
CA GLN A 260 -18.10 -22.96 -6.77
C GLN A 260 -18.52 -22.31 -8.08
N LEU A 261 -18.39 -23.01 -9.21
CA LEU A 261 -18.73 -22.54 -10.56
C LEU A 261 -20.12 -22.98 -11.04
N GLU A 262 -20.79 -23.88 -10.32
CA GLU A 262 -22.09 -24.45 -10.71
C GLU A 262 -23.17 -23.37 -10.92
N GLN A 263 -23.18 -22.36 -10.04
CA GLN A 263 -24.16 -21.25 -10.06
C GLN A 263 -23.67 -20.01 -10.81
N ILE A 264 -22.73 -20.17 -11.74
CA ILE A 264 -22.16 -19.08 -12.54
C ILE A 264 -22.30 -19.43 -14.02
N ASP A 265 -22.68 -18.44 -14.81
CA ASP A 265 -22.70 -18.50 -16.28
C ASP A 265 -21.51 -17.72 -16.86
N ILE A 266 -21.22 -16.54 -16.26
CA ILE A 266 -20.15 -15.64 -16.69
C ILE A 266 -19.25 -15.27 -15.52
N LEU A 267 -17.94 -15.50 -15.68
CA LEU A 267 -16.91 -14.97 -14.80
C LEU A 267 -16.41 -13.62 -15.33
N ILE A 268 -16.40 -12.60 -14.49
CA ILE A 268 -15.84 -11.28 -14.82
C ILE A 268 -14.56 -11.08 -14.02
N TYR A 269 -13.43 -10.91 -14.72
CA TYR A 269 -12.13 -10.60 -14.13
C TYR A 269 -11.87 -9.10 -14.17
N ASP A 270 -11.66 -8.48 -13.01
CA ASP A 270 -11.33 -7.05 -12.89
C ASP A 270 -10.32 -6.85 -11.74
N LEU A 271 -9.02 -7.02 -12.00
CA LEU A 271 -7.96 -6.87 -10.99
C LEU A 271 -6.82 -5.98 -11.50
N GLN A 272 -6.43 -4.97 -10.73
CA GLN A 272 -5.23 -4.18 -11.02
C GLN A 272 -3.97 -4.96 -10.63
N ASP A 273 -3.18 -5.35 -11.64
CA ASP A 273 -1.86 -5.95 -11.45
C ASP A 273 -0.74 -4.89 -11.42
N VAL A 274 0.52 -5.34 -11.31
CA VAL A 274 1.72 -4.48 -11.19
C VAL A 274 2.76 -4.68 -12.29
N GLY A 275 2.47 -5.46 -13.34
CA GLY A 275 3.36 -5.68 -14.48
C GLY A 275 4.54 -6.64 -14.22
N THR A 276 4.48 -7.42 -13.14
CA THR A 276 5.56 -8.33 -12.71
C THR A 276 5.12 -9.79 -12.67
N ARG A 277 5.90 -10.71 -13.26
CA ARG A 277 5.57 -12.14 -13.38
C ARG A 277 5.27 -12.84 -12.06
N PHE A 278 6.05 -12.51 -11.02
CA PHE A 278 5.87 -13.09 -9.69
C PHE A 278 4.84 -12.36 -8.83
N TYR A 279 4.08 -11.44 -9.41
CA TYR A 279 2.85 -10.91 -8.82
C TYR A 279 1.67 -11.81 -9.25
N THR A 280 1.08 -12.51 -8.29
CA THR A 280 0.33 -13.76 -8.52
C THR A 280 -1.02 -13.59 -9.23
N TYR A 281 -1.49 -12.36 -9.47
CA TYR A 281 -2.79 -12.10 -10.11
C TYR A 281 -2.84 -12.65 -11.55
N ILE A 282 -1.72 -12.63 -12.28
CA ILE A 282 -1.67 -13.23 -13.62
C ILE A 282 -1.74 -14.77 -13.59
N THR A 283 -1.25 -15.39 -12.51
CA THR A 283 -1.45 -16.83 -12.29
C THR A 283 -2.92 -17.12 -11.95
N THR A 284 -3.55 -16.28 -11.11
CA THR A 284 -5.00 -16.37 -10.86
C THR A 284 -5.78 -16.26 -12.16
N LEU A 285 -5.46 -15.31 -13.03
CA LEU A 285 -6.10 -15.16 -14.34
C LEU A 285 -5.98 -16.44 -15.18
N LYS A 286 -4.77 -16.99 -15.30
CA LYS A 286 -4.54 -18.26 -16.01
C LYS A 286 -5.44 -19.38 -15.47
N TYR A 287 -5.50 -19.51 -14.16
CA TYR A 287 -6.26 -20.57 -13.48
C TYR A 287 -7.78 -20.38 -13.60
N ILE A 288 -8.25 -19.14 -13.67
CA ILE A 288 -9.65 -18.82 -14.01
C ILE A 288 -9.97 -19.26 -15.44
N LEU A 289 -9.11 -18.96 -16.41
CA LEU A 289 -9.32 -19.37 -17.81
C LEU A 289 -9.34 -20.90 -17.97
N GLU A 290 -8.43 -21.59 -17.30
CA GLU A 290 -8.39 -23.06 -17.26
C GLU A 290 -9.69 -23.65 -16.65
N ALA A 291 -10.08 -23.19 -15.46
CA ALA A 291 -11.26 -23.70 -14.76
C ALA A 291 -12.57 -23.37 -15.51
N ALA A 292 -12.68 -22.15 -16.06
CA ALA A 292 -13.83 -21.75 -16.86
C ALA A 292 -14.01 -22.64 -18.09
N THR A 293 -12.91 -23.04 -18.75
CA THR A 293 -13.00 -23.92 -19.92
C THR A 293 -13.52 -25.31 -19.55
N VAL A 294 -13.05 -25.87 -18.43
CA VAL A 294 -13.50 -27.18 -17.94
C VAL A 294 -15.00 -27.17 -17.62
N GLU A 295 -15.47 -26.08 -17.01
CA GLU A 295 -16.86 -25.95 -16.56
C GLU A 295 -17.79 -25.30 -17.60
N GLY A 296 -17.31 -25.04 -18.82
CA GLY A 296 -18.09 -24.42 -19.90
C GLY A 296 -18.57 -23.00 -19.58
N LYS A 297 -17.77 -22.21 -18.85
CA LYS A 297 -18.10 -20.85 -18.42
C LYS A 297 -17.47 -19.82 -19.34
N LYS A 298 -18.21 -18.74 -19.61
CA LYS A 298 -17.66 -17.58 -20.30
C LYS A 298 -16.80 -16.75 -19.35
N VAL A 299 -15.68 -16.23 -19.84
CA VAL A 299 -14.84 -15.26 -19.12
C VAL A 299 -14.87 -13.91 -19.83
N ILE A 300 -15.22 -12.87 -19.10
CA ILE A 300 -15.10 -11.47 -19.51
C ILE A 300 -13.97 -10.82 -18.73
N ILE A 301 -12.99 -10.24 -19.41
CA ILE A 301 -11.90 -9.50 -18.78
C ILE A 301 -12.15 -8.01 -18.93
N CYS A 302 -12.30 -7.32 -17.80
CA CYS A 302 -12.23 -5.87 -17.73
C CYS A 302 -10.77 -5.47 -17.76
N ASP A 303 -10.29 -5.05 -18.93
CA ASP A 303 -8.87 -4.76 -19.07
C ASP A 303 -8.45 -3.57 -18.19
N ARG A 304 -7.20 -3.62 -17.71
CA ARG A 304 -6.60 -2.62 -16.83
C ARG A 304 -5.20 -2.24 -17.30
N PRO A 305 -4.78 -0.97 -17.13
CA PRO A 305 -3.45 -0.53 -17.52
C PRO A 305 -2.38 -1.34 -16.80
N ASN A 306 -1.37 -1.80 -17.54
CA ASN A 306 -0.12 -2.22 -16.92
C ASN A 306 0.57 -0.97 -16.37
N PRO A 307 0.80 -0.85 -15.05
CA PRO A 307 1.35 0.38 -14.48
C PRO A 307 2.78 0.65 -14.92
N LEU A 308 3.48 -0.37 -15.41
CA LEU A 308 4.85 -0.29 -15.92
C LEU A 308 4.90 -0.04 -17.43
N GLY A 309 3.75 0.26 -18.05
CA GLY A 309 3.59 0.42 -19.47
C GLY A 309 3.74 -0.88 -20.25
N GLY A 310 3.71 -0.76 -21.57
CA GLY A 310 3.80 -1.87 -22.53
C GLY A 310 5.03 -1.83 -23.43
N VAL A 311 5.97 -0.89 -23.22
CA VAL A 311 7.17 -0.75 -24.08
C VAL A 311 8.33 -1.62 -23.57
N ILE A 312 8.67 -1.54 -22.28
CA ILE A 312 9.87 -2.17 -21.73
C ILE A 312 9.56 -3.58 -21.21
N THR A 313 10.37 -4.54 -21.61
CA THR A 313 10.44 -5.89 -21.02
C THR A 313 11.80 -6.12 -20.36
N GLU A 314 11.81 -6.87 -19.25
CA GLU A 314 13.04 -7.16 -18.50
C GLU A 314 13.01 -8.54 -17.82
N GLY A 315 14.19 -9.17 -17.71
CA GLY A 315 14.37 -10.45 -17.02
C GLY A 315 14.17 -11.66 -17.94
N PRO A 316 14.65 -12.84 -17.53
CA PRO A 316 14.58 -14.03 -18.38
C PRO A 316 13.15 -14.57 -18.43
N LEU A 317 12.87 -15.41 -19.43
CA LEU A 317 11.66 -16.19 -19.51
C LEU A 317 11.62 -17.25 -18.40
N LEU A 318 10.41 -17.63 -18.00
CA LEU A 318 10.21 -18.69 -17.03
C LEU A 318 10.39 -20.05 -17.68
N GLN A 319 11.37 -20.82 -17.20
CA GLN A 319 11.63 -22.17 -17.66
C GLN A 319 10.74 -23.19 -16.93
N PRO A 320 10.32 -24.29 -17.61
CA PRO A 320 9.40 -25.28 -17.04
C PRO A 320 9.77 -25.81 -15.64
N PRO A 321 11.04 -26.12 -15.31
CA PRO A 321 11.41 -26.62 -13.98
C PRO A 321 11.13 -25.65 -12.82
N TYR A 322 10.96 -24.36 -13.12
CA TYR A 322 10.75 -23.31 -12.11
C TYR A 322 9.31 -22.80 -12.05
N LYS A 323 8.39 -23.40 -12.84
CA LYS A 323 6.96 -23.10 -12.77
C LYS A 323 6.42 -23.35 -11.36
N SER A 324 5.64 -22.40 -10.85
CA SER A 324 5.02 -22.44 -9.53
C SER A 324 3.85 -21.43 -9.47
N PHE A 325 3.21 -21.26 -8.32
CA PHE A 325 2.15 -20.26 -8.19
C PHE A 325 2.63 -18.82 -8.41
N ILE A 326 3.87 -18.51 -8.01
CA ILE A 326 4.53 -17.21 -8.24
C ILE A 326 5.14 -17.09 -9.66
N GLY A 327 4.77 -17.98 -10.59
CA GLY A 327 5.23 -17.94 -11.97
C GLY A 327 4.68 -19.13 -12.73
N ALA A 328 3.58 -18.90 -13.46
CA ALA A 328 2.88 -19.95 -14.21
C ALA A 328 2.91 -19.77 -15.74
N LEU A 329 3.51 -18.67 -16.20
CA LEU A 329 3.51 -18.20 -17.59
C LEU A 329 4.96 -18.01 -18.08
N PRO A 330 5.30 -18.45 -19.30
CA PRO A 330 6.63 -18.30 -19.88
C PRO A 330 6.86 -16.86 -20.39
N VAL A 331 6.73 -15.89 -19.50
CA VAL A 331 6.93 -14.45 -19.76
C VAL A 331 8.18 -13.93 -19.02
N PRO A 332 8.76 -12.77 -19.43
CA PRO A 332 9.82 -12.10 -18.68
C PRO A 332 9.36 -11.66 -17.28
N ILE A 333 10.29 -11.19 -16.44
CA ILE A 333 9.94 -10.67 -15.10
C ILE A 333 9.04 -9.43 -15.23
N ARG A 334 9.46 -8.43 -16.01
CA ARG A 334 8.61 -7.31 -16.45
C ARG A 334 8.15 -7.64 -17.86
N TYR A 335 6.88 -7.96 -18.01
CA TYR A 335 6.36 -8.57 -19.24
C TYR A 335 5.63 -7.59 -20.17
N GLY A 336 5.30 -6.38 -19.69
CA GLY A 336 4.85 -5.28 -20.55
C GLY A 336 3.57 -5.55 -21.36
N LEU A 337 2.58 -6.25 -20.79
CA LEU A 337 1.25 -6.48 -21.39
C LEU A 337 0.16 -6.08 -20.39
N THR A 338 -1.01 -5.66 -20.87
CA THR A 338 -2.21 -5.55 -20.00
C THR A 338 -2.73 -6.96 -19.64
N CYS A 339 -3.66 -7.06 -18.69
CA CYS A 339 -4.26 -8.35 -18.35
C CYS A 339 -5.11 -8.91 -19.51
N GLY A 340 -5.75 -8.04 -20.31
CA GLY A 340 -6.46 -8.41 -21.53
C GLY A 340 -5.52 -8.91 -22.64
N GLU A 341 -4.44 -8.18 -22.91
CA GLU A 341 -3.40 -8.59 -23.87
C GLU A 341 -2.77 -9.93 -23.48
N LEU A 342 -2.44 -10.09 -22.19
CA LEU A 342 -1.85 -11.31 -21.67
C LEU A 342 -2.81 -12.50 -21.80
N ALA A 343 -4.12 -12.32 -21.57
CA ALA A 343 -5.10 -13.39 -21.76
C ALA A 343 -5.26 -13.82 -23.22
N LEU A 344 -5.21 -12.86 -24.16
CA LEU A 344 -5.19 -13.16 -25.59
C LEU A 344 -3.93 -13.95 -25.96
N MET A 345 -2.76 -13.54 -25.45
CA MET A 345 -1.51 -14.26 -25.65
C MET A 345 -1.57 -15.68 -25.04
N MET A 346 -2.12 -15.84 -23.83
CA MET A 346 -2.32 -17.15 -23.22
C MET A 346 -3.13 -18.09 -24.13
N LYS A 347 -4.20 -17.57 -24.74
CA LYS A 347 -5.05 -18.33 -25.66
C LYS A 347 -4.34 -18.65 -26.98
N GLY A 348 -3.70 -17.65 -27.59
CA GLY A 348 -3.01 -17.80 -28.88
C GLY A 348 -1.82 -18.74 -28.83
N GLU A 349 -1.05 -18.68 -27.75
CA GLU A 349 0.16 -19.51 -27.55
C GLU A 349 -0.14 -20.88 -26.92
N GLY A 350 -1.42 -21.21 -26.70
CA GLY A 350 -1.84 -22.49 -26.10
C GLY A 350 -1.41 -22.66 -24.65
N TRP A 351 -1.19 -21.57 -23.90
CA TRP A 351 -0.86 -21.62 -22.47
C TRP A 351 -2.08 -21.90 -21.59
N VAL A 352 -3.26 -21.70 -22.14
CA VAL A 352 -4.57 -22.12 -21.61
C VAL A 352 -5.33 -22.89 -22.70
N PRO A 353 -6.37 -23.66 -22.36
CA PRO A 353 -7.16 -24.40 -23.35
C PRO A 353 -7.73 -23.50 -24.47
N ALA A 354 -7.59 -23.93 -25.73
CA ALA A 354 -8.06 -23.16 -26.89
C ALA A 354 -9.58 -22.91 -26.90
N ALA A 355 -10.35 -23.81 -26.28
CA ALA A 355 -11.80 -23.74 -26.17
C ALA A 355 -12.32 -22.66 -25.20
N VAL A 356 -11.43 -21.94 -24.50
CA VAL A 356 -11.85 -20.88 -23.56
C VAL A 356 -12.72 -19.83 -24.26
N GLU A 357 -13.94 -19.65 -23.78
CA GLU A 357 -14.85 -18.60 -24.24
C GLU A 357 -14.45 -17.27 -23.58
N LEU A 358 -13.59 -16.52 -24.25
CA LEU A 358 -12.95 -15.31 -23.74
C LEU A 358 -13.46 -14.07 -24.48
N GLU A 359 -13.81 -13.04 -23.72
CA GLU A 359 -14.12 -11.70 -24.22
C GLU A 359 -13.34 -10.65 -23.44
N ILE A 360 -12.64 -9.76 -24.16
CA ILE A 360 -11.91 -8.65 -23.55
C ILE A 360 -12.74 -7.37 -23.71
N ILE A 361 -12.88 -6.62 -22.63
CA ILE A 361 -13.34 -5.24 -22.65
C ILE A 361 -12.09 -4.35 -22.62
N PRO A 362 -11.62 -3.85 -23.77
CA PRO A 362 -10.32 -3.18 -23.87
C PRO A 362 -10.33 -1.84 -23.14
N LEU A 363 -9.15 -1.27 -22.91
CA LEU A 363 -9.00 0.12 -22.48
C LEU A 363 -9.29 1.09 -23.62
N ASP A 364 -9.80 2.29 -23.32
CA ASP A 364 -9.78 3.41 -24.28
C ASP A 364 -8.78 4.47 -23.85
N GLY A 365 -7.99 5.00 -24.78
CA GLY A 365 -7.01 6.06 -24.53
C GLY A 365 -5.69 5.62 -23.89
N TRP A 366 -5.55 4.35 -23.48
CA TRP A 366 -4.27 3.81 -23.02
C TRP A 366 -3.29 3.65 -24.18
N ARG A 367 -2.02 3.96 -23.93
CA ARG A 367 -0.92 3.73 -24.86
C ARG A 367 0.21 2.99 -24.16
N ARG A 368 0.97 2.20 -24.92
CA ARG A 368 2.06 1.38 -24.37
C ARG A 368 3.15 2.20 -23.71
N ASP A 369 3.37 3.45 -24.14
CA ASP A 369 4.36 4.37 -23.58
C ASP A 369 3.93 5.00 -22.25
N TYR A 370 2.66 4.85 -21.84
CA TYR A 370 2.18 5.34 -20.56
C TYR A 370 2.59 4.45 -19.39
N LEU A 371 3.20 5.08 -18.39
CA LEU A 371 3.28 4.56 -17.03
C LEU A 371 2.08 5.02 -16.20
N TRP A 372 1.90 4.49 -14.99
CA TRP A 372 0.78 4.85 -14.14
C TRP A 372 0.64 6.36 -13.89
N SER A 373 1.76 7.05 -13.72
CA SER A 373 1.83 8.51 -13.54
C SER A 373 1.19 9.30 -14.68
N ASP A 374 1.11 8.72 -15.88
CA ASP A 374 0.64 9.41 -17.08
C ASP A 374 -0.89 9.32 -17.23
N LEU A 375 -1.54 8.39 -16.50
CA LEU A 375 -2.93 7.98 -16.72
C LEU A 375 -3.96 8.94 -16.12
N GLY A 376 -3.58 9.72 -15.10
CA GLY A 376 -4.51 10.52 -14.30
C GLY A 376 -5.45 9.65 -13.43
N LEU A 377 -5.05 8.42 -13.11
CA LEU A 377 -5.81 7.49 -12.27
C LEU A 377 -5.24 7.44 -10.83
N PRO A 378 -6.09 7.38 -9.79
CA PRO A 378 -5.61 7.22 -8.43
C PRO A 378 -5.02 5.81 -8.23
N TRP A 379 -3.87 5.72 -7.57
CA TRP A 379 -3.32 4.42 -7.16
C TRP A 379 -4.11 3.86 -5.96
N ILE A 380 -4.68 2.68 -6.12
CA ILE A 380 -5.22 1.89 -5.01
C ILE A 380 -4.17 0.83 -4.68
N PRO A 381 -3.68 0.73 -3.42
CA PRO A 381 -2.73 -0.29 -3.02
C PRO A 381 -3.16 -1.68 -3.51
N THR A 382 -2.32 -2.32 -4.31
CA THR A 382 -2.61 -3.65 -4.87
C THR A 382 -2.27 -4.75 -3.87
N SER A 383 -1.35 -4.48 -2.94
CA SER A 383 -1.05 -5.30 -1.77
C SER A 383 -0.54 -4.43 -0.61
N PRO A 384 -0.47 -4.95 0.62
CA PRO A 384 0.02 -4.19 1.77
C PRO A 384 1.44 -3.60 1.61
N ASN A 385 2.28 -4.24 0.79
CA ASN A 385 3.66 -3.81 0.52
C ASN A 385 3.83 -3.11 -0.84
N ILE A 386 2.76 -2.91 -1.61
CA ILE A 386 2.76 -2.08 -2.83
C ILE A 386 1.77 -0.91 -2.63
N PRO A 387 2.08 0.04 -1.72
CA PRO A 387 1.20 1.15 -1.39
C PRO A 387 1.13 2.23 -2.46
N GLY A 388 2.09 2.28 -3.39
CA GLY A 388 2.20 3.32 -4.41
C GLY A 388 2.79 2.81 -5.73
N PHE A 389 2.68 3.65 -6.76
CA PHE A 389 3.20 3.37 -8.11
C PHE A 389 4.73 3.13 -8.11
N GLU A 390 5.51 3.94 -7.38
CA GLU A 390 6.97 3.75 -7.33
C GLU A 390 7.35 2.37 -6.76
N ASN A 391 6.58 1.87 -5.78
CA ASN A 391 6.77 0.53 -5.24
C ASN A 391 6.52 -0.52 -6.34
N ALA A 392 5.45 -0.37 -7.13
CA ALA A 392 5.17 -1.24 -8.26
C ALA A 392 6.29 -1.16 -9.32
N LEU A 393 6.81 0.04 -9.60
CA LEU A 393 7.90 0.25 -10.55
C LEU A 393 9.19 -0.43 -10.15
N LEU A 394 9.57 -0.41 -8.87
CA LEU A 394 10.80 -1.03 -8.39
C LEU A 394 10.64 -2.51 -8.04
N TYR A 395 9.41 -2.99 -7.84
CA TYR A 395 9.10 -4.37 -7.46
C TYR A 395 9.67 -5.46 -8.40
N PRO A 396 9.62 -5.36 -9.75
CA PRO A 396 10.19 -6.36 -10.65
C PRO A 396 11.66 -6.67 -10.33
N GLY A 397 12.43 -5.65 -9.96
CA GLY A 397 13.82 -5.78 -9.57
C GLY A 397 13.95 -6.17 -8.10
N LEU A 398 13.51 -5.31 -7.19
CA LEU A 398 13.80 -5.45 -5.76
C LEU A 398 13.09 -6.64 -5.12
N GLY A 399 12.01 -7.15 -5.72
CA GLY A 399 11.36 -8.39 -5.31
C GLY A 399 12.30 -9.60 -5.35
N LEU A 400 13.26 -9.63 -6.30
CA LEU A 400 14.24 -10.71 -6.44
C LEU A 400 15.15 -10.86 -5.21
N LEU A 401 15.37 -9.77 -4.48
CA LEU A 401 16.24 -9.75 -3.30
C LEU A 401 15.70 -10.60 -2.15
N GLY A 402 14.40 -10.94 -2.18
CA GLY A 402 13.80 -11.90 -1.26
C GLY A 402 14.47 -13.27 -1.33
N GLY A 403 15.01 -13.64 -2.51
CA GLY A 403 15.78 -14.86 -2.71
C GLY A 403 17.23 -14.81 -2.21
N LEU A 404 17.72 -13.65 -1.74
CA LEU A 404 19.12 -13.44 -1.32
C LEU A 404 19.27 -13.03 0.14
N ARG A 405 18.17 -13.03 0.91
CA ARG A 405 18.13 -12.60 2.32
C ARG A 405 18.65 -11.17 2.52
N ILE A 406 18.36 -10.28 1.56
CA ILE A 406 18.61 -8.84 1.66
C ILE A 406 17.28 -8.17 2.03
N ASN A 407 17.30 -7.17 2.92
CA ASN A 407 16.07 -6.45 3.23
C ASN A 407 15.77 -5.47 2.10
N GLN A 408 14.63 -5.63 1.43
CA GLN A 408 14.12 -4.77 0.36
C GLN A 408 13.14 -3.70 0.88
N GLY A 409 13.41 -3.12 2.05
CA GLY A 409 12.55 -2.13 2.71
C GLY A 409 11.33 -2.70 3.44
N LEU A 410 11.12 -4.01 3.39
CA LEU A 410 10.05 -4.68 4.12
C LEU A 410 10.22 -4.50 5.64
N GLY A 411 9.11 -4.29 6.34
CA GLY A 411 9.11 -3.94 7.77
C GLY A 411 9.41 -2.48 8.05
N THR A 412 9.25 -1.61 7.04
CA THR A 412 9.38 -0.15 7.14
C THR A 412 8.24 0.53 6.37
N ASP A 413 8.22 1.87 6.37
CA ASP A 413 7.27 2.66 5.57
C ASP A 413 7.65 2.74 4.08
N PHE A 414 8.77 2.14 3.67
CA PHE A 414 9.35 2.26 2.32
C PHE A 414 9.60 0.87 1.67
N PRO A 415 8.59 -0.02 1.61
CA PRO A 415 8.76 -1.34 1.00
C PRO A 415 9.13 -1.20 -0.49
N PHE A 416 10.16 -1.91 -0.95
CA PHE A 416 10.67 -1.82 -2.32
C PHE A 416 11.09 -0.42 -2.78
N LEU A 417 11.33 0.52 -1.85
CA LEU A 417 11.97 1.81 -2.16
C LEU A 417 13.33 1.93 -1.45
N ARG A 418 13.81 0.85 -0.82
CA ARG A 418 15.13 0.80 -0.22
C ARG A 418 15.66 -0.61 -0.17
N VAL A 419 16.97 -0.72 -0.03
CA VAL A 419 17.69 -1.99 0.16
C VAL A 419 18.68 -1.84 1.30
N GLY A 420 18.86 -2.90 2.10
CA GLY A 420 19.73 -2.84 3.26
C GLY A 420 20.08 -4.18 3.87
N ALA A 421 21.22 -4.19 4.56
CA ALA A 421 21.64 -5.28 5.42
C ALA A 421 22.56 -4.74 6.54
N PRO A 422 22.72 -5.44 7.67
CA PRO A 422 23.59 -4.99 8.77
C PRO A 422 25.08 -4.85 8.41
N TRP A 423 25.49 -5.29 7.22
CA TRP A 423 26.88 -5.38 6.78
C TRP A 423 27.18 -4.55 5.52
N PHE A 424 26.21 -3.78 5.02
CA PHE A 424 26.44 -2.89 3.88
C PHE A 424 27.31 -1.69 4.29
N ASN A 425 28.16 -1.25 3.36
CA ASN A 425 28.70 0.11 3.35
C ASN A 425 27.89 0.91 2.32
N PRO A 426 26.96 1.78 2.74
CA PRO A 426 26.04 2.44 1.81
C PRO A 426 26.74 3.47 0.92
N TYR A 427 27.83 4.09 1.38
CA TYR A 427 28.60 5.03 0.57
C TYR A 427 29.35 4.34 -0.57
N LEU A 428 29.95 3.17 -0.28
CA LEU A 428 30.58 2.33 -1.29
C LEU A 428 29.54 1.87 -2.33
N LEU A 429 28.42 1.32 -1.86
CA LEU A 429 27.36 0.83 -2.75
C LEU A 429 26.79 1.95 -3.62
N LYS A 430 26.52 3.13 -3.05
CA LYS A 430 26.09 4.30 -3.82
C LYS A 430 27.07 4.62 -4.95
N LYS A 431 28.36 4.74 -4.63
CA LYS A 431 29.41 5.10 -5.59
C LYS A 431 29.46 4.11 -6.76
N GLU A 432 29.49 2.81 -6.45
CA GLU A 432 29.56 1.75 -7.47
C GLU A 432 28.30 1.74 -8.37
N LEU A 433 27.11 1.88 -7.77
CA LEU A 433 25.85 1.77 -8.51
C LEU A 433 25.56 3.00 -9.38
N GLU A 434 25.81 4.20 -8.89
CA GLU A 434 25.58 5.44 -9.65
C GLU A 434 26.57 5.60 -10.82
N SER A 435 27.72 4.91 -10.77
CA SER A 435 28.65 4.87 -11.90
C SER A 435 28.16 4.01 -13.08
N ASP A 436 27.14 3.19 -12.85
CA ASP A 436 26.64 2.22 -13.82
C ASP A 436 25.36 2.73 -14.52
N PRO A 437 25.23 2.57 -15.85
CA PRO A 437 24.05 3.00 -16.60
C PRO A 437 22.72 2.39 -16.13
N SER A 438 22.75 1.25 -15.44
CA SER A 438 21.56 0.63 -14.85
C SER A 438 20.88 1.48 -13.77
N SER A 439 21.57 2.50 -13.24
CA SER A 439 21.00 3.48 -12.30
C SER A 439 20.20 4.61 -12.97
N ALA A 440 20.05 4.59 -14.30
CA ALA A 440 19.33 5.62 -15.04
C ALA A 440 17.92 5.89 -14.48
N GLY A 441 17.63 7.16 -14.23
CA GLY A 441 16.36 7.62 -13.66
C GLY A 441 16.19 7.36 -12.16
N LEU A 442 17.23 6.91 -11.46
CA LEU A 442 17.24 6.69 -10.02
C LEU A 442 18.27 7.60 -9.34
N SER A 443 17.95 8.06 -8.12
CA SER A 443 18.94 8.62 -7.20
C SER A 443 19.03 7.76 -5.94
N LEU A 444 20.24 7.61 -5.41
CA LEU A 444 20.52 6.73 -4.27
C LEU A 444 20.94 7.55 -3.06
N ARG A 445 20.33 7.30 -1.90
CA ARG A 445 20.65 8.01 -0.66
C ARG A 445 21.04 7.03 0.44
N PRO A 446 22.24 7.13 1.03
CA PRO A 446 22.62 6.33 2.20
C PRO A 446 21.60 6.52 3.32
N VAL A 447 21.17 5.43 3.94
CA VAL A 447 20.19 5.44 5.02
C VAL A 447 20.44 4.29 5.99
N ASP A 448 20.23 4.56 7.26
CA ASP A 448 20.16 3.54 8.31
C ASP A 448 18.71 3.36 8.73
N TYR A 449 18.28 2.11 8.89
CA TYR A 449 16.92 1.81 9.32
C TYR A 449 16.82 0.45 10.00
N THR A 450 15.80 0.26 10.83
CA THR A 450 15.56 -1.00 11.54
C THR A 450 14.23 -1.60 11.08
N PRO A 451 14.24 -2.70 10.30
CA PRO A 451 13.03 -3.41 9.93
C PRO A 451 12.30 -3.95 11.16
N ARG A 452 10.99 -3.81 11.21
CA ARG A 452 10.14 -4.28 12.31
C ARG A 452 8.92 -5.03 11.78
N ALA A 453 8.31 -5.86 12.62
CA ALA A 453 7.06 -6.50 12.26
C ALA A 453 5.97 -5.43 12.10
N ILE A 454 5.23 -5.48 11.00
CA ILE A 454 4.08 -4.63 10.73
C ILE A 454 2.90 -5.54 10.42
N PRO A 455 1.94 -5.71 11.35
CA PRO A 455 0.76 -6.53 11.14
C PRO A 455 0.01 -6.16 9.85
N GLY A 456 -0.40 -7.18 9.09
CA GLY A 456 -1.05 -7.01 7.79
C GLY A 456 -0.09 -6.69 6.64
N LYS A 457 1.20 -6.40 6.90
CA LYS A 457 2.22 -6.19 5.86
C LYS A 457 3.28 -7.28 5.83
N ILE A 458 4.01 -7.44 6.94
CA ILE A 458 5.04 -8.47 7.11
C ILE A 458 5.38 -8.68 8.59
N LEU A 459 5.32 -9.92 9.07
CA LEU A 459 5.61 -10.24 10.48
C LEU A 459 7.08 -10.64 10.73
N THR A 460 7.76 -11.14 9.70
CA THR A 460 9.13 -11.65 9.76
C THR A 460 10.04 -11.05 8.68
N PRO A 461 10.18 -9.70 8.61
CA PRO A 461 11.04 -9.08 7.61
C PRO A 461 12.50 -9.52 7.76
N PRO A 462 13.27 -9.60 6.66
CA PRO A 462 14.71 -9.85 6.74
C PRO A 462 15.39 -8.85 7.66
N PHE A 463 16.22 -9.35 8.57
CA PHE A 463 16.92 -8.58 9.61
C PHE A 463 15.99 -7.82 10.58
N LYS A 464 14.81 -8.38 10.88
CA LYS A 464 13.91 -7.88 11.93
C LYS A 464 14.67 -7.47 13.20
N ASN A 465 14.39 -6.27 13.68
CA ASN A 465 14.95 -5.62 14.88
C ASN A 465 16.47 -5.44 14.87
N ARG A 466 17.11 -5.48 13.69
CA ARG A 466 18.54 -5.17 13.54
C ARG A 466 18.70 -3.93 12.67
N VAL A 467 19.68 -3.09 12.99
CA VAL A 467 20.03 -1.95 12.14
C VAL A 467 20.54 -2.48 10.80
N CYS A 468 19.93 -2.02 9.72
CA CYS A 468 20.37 -2.20 8.35
C CYS A 468 20.97 -0.89 7.86
N HIS A 469 22.19 -0.99 7.34
CA HIS A 469 22.78 0.07 6.53
C HIS A 469 22.32 -0.16 5.09
N GLY A 470 21.99 0.90 4.38
CA GLY A 470 21.29 0.75 3.11
C GLY A 470 21.24 1.97 2.23
N LEU A 471 20.51 1.80 1.14
CA LEU A 471 20.22 2.82 0.17
C LEU A 471 18.72 3.00 0.08
N GLN A 472 18.25 4.22 0.31
CA GLN A 472 16.96 4.68 -0.18
C GLN A 472 17.10 4.92 -1.68
N ILE A 473 16.19 4.35 -2.45
CA ILE A 473 16.10 4.51 -3.90
C ILE A 473 14.97 5.49 -4.16
N VAL A 474 15.27 6.55 -4.90
CA VAL A 474 14.31 7.58 -5.29
C VAL A 474 14.17 7.52 -6.80
N VAL A 475 12.93 7.49 -7.29
CA VAL A 475 12.63 7.47 -8.72
C VAL A 475 12.56 8.91 -9.22
N GLU A 476 13.58 9.33 -9.99
CA GLU A 476 13.65 10.68 -10.56
C GLU A 476 13.03 10.74 -11.96
N LYS A 477 13.21 9.68 -12.75
CA LYS A 477 12.68 9.56 -14.12
C LYS A 477 12.11 8.16 -14.34
N PRO A 478 10.83 7.92 -14.02
CA PRO A 478 10.22 6.59 -14.08
C PRO A 478 10.40 5.85 -15.43
N GLN A 479 10.38 6.60 -16.54
CA GLN A 479 10.46 6.11 -17.91
C GLN A 479 11.86 5.63 -18.28
N ALA A 480 12.89 6.12 -17.58
CA ALA A 480 14.27 5.66 -17.74
C ALA A 480 14.60 4.46 -16.83
N THR A 481 13.74 4.15 -15.86
CA THR A 481 14.00 3.15 -14.82
C THR A 481 13.85 1.72 -15.34
N LYS A 482 14.93 0.94 -15.20
CA LYS A 482 15.01 -0.49 -15.50
C LYS A 482 15.31 -1.29 -14.21
N PRO A 483 14.29 -1.57 -13.38
CA PRO A 483 14.48 -2.13 -12.04
C PRO A 483 15.20 -3.48 -12.02
N VAL A 484 14.99 -4.35 -13.03
CA VAL A 484 15.64 -5.66 -13.06
C VAL A 484 17.12 -5.49 -13.38
N ALA A 485 17.46 -4.65 -14.37
CA ALA A 485 18.85 -4.34 -14.70
C ALA A 485 19.59 -3.71 -13.50
N PHE A 486 18.97 -2.73 -12.84
CA PHE A 486 19.50 -2.13 -11.61
C PHE A 486 19.78 -3.19 -10.54
N THR A 487 18.83 -4.09 -10.27
CA THR A 487 19.00 -5.13 -9.25
C THR A 487 20.08 -6.15 -9.62
N LEU A 488 20.20 -6.54 -10.90
CA LEU A 488 21.28 -7.43 -11.34
C LEU A 488 22.65 -6.78 -11.13
N ASN A 489 22.76 -5.50 -11.45
CA ASN A 489 23.98 -4.73 -11.18
C ASN A 489 24.26 -4.61 -9.67
N PHE A 490 23.22 -4.39 -8.87
CA PHE A 490 23.33 -4.42 -7.41
C PHE A 490 23.85 -5.75 -6.88
N ILE A 491 23.34 -6.87 -7.39
CA ILE A 491 23.83 -8.20 -7.04
C ILE A 491 25.30 -8.39 -7.47
N ARG A 492 25.70 -7.87 -8.63
CA ARG A 492 27.10 -7.87 -9.07
C ARG A 492 28.02 -7.14 -8.09
N VAL A 493 27.66 -5.91 -7.73
CA VAL A 493 28.44 -5.10 -6.77
C VAL A 493 28.52 -5.79 -5.41
N LEU A 494 27.42 -6.37 -4.93
CA LEU A 494 27.43 -7.16 -3.70
C LEU A 494 28.32 -8.39 -3.80
N LYS A 495 28.33 -9.08 -4.94
CA LYS A 495 29.18 -10.26 -5.16
C LYS A 495 30.66 -9.89 -5.16
N GLN A 496 31.01 -8.71 -5.67
CA GLN A 496 32.37 -8.19 -5.70
C GLN A 496 32.87 -7.81 -4.29
N HIS A 497 32.08 -7.07 -3.52
CA HIS A 497 32.53 -6.54 -2.22
C HIS A 497 32.18 -7.42 -1.01
N TYR A 498 31.17 -8.28 -1.14
CA TYR A 498 30.64 -9.11 -0.05
C TYR A 498 30.33 -10.55 -0.47
N PRO A 499 31.23 -11.26 -1.18
CA PRO A 499 30.95 -12.58 -1.75
C PRO A 499 30.46 -13.60 -0.71
N ASN A 500 31.02 -13.57 0.50
CA ASN A 500 30.70 -14.51 1.59
C ASN A 500 29.41 -14.16 2.36
N LYS A 501 28.76 -13.03 2.05
CA LYS A 501 27.56 -12.56 2.75
C LYS A 501 26.28 -12.78 1.94
N ILE A 502 26.36 -12.95 0.62
CA ILE A 502 25.22 -13.31 -0.22
C ILE A 502 24.86 -14.77 0.06
N LYS A 503 23.64 -14.99 0.55
CA LYS A 503 23.13 -16.33 0.85
C LYS A 503 21.89 -16.58 0.00
N PRO A 504 22.04 -17.15 -1.21
CA PRO A 504 20.90 -17.47 -2.04
C PRO A 504 20.06 -18.54 -1.35
N ALA A 505 18.74 -18.40 -1.41
CA ALA A 505 17.78 -19.47 -1.17
C ALA A 505 17.45 -20.08 -2.55
N PRO A 506 18.15 -21.15 -2.99
CA PRO A 506 18.23 -21.49 -4.42
C PRO A 506 16.86 -21.75 -5.06
N GLN A 507 15.98 -22.48 -4.37
CA GLN A 507 14.63 -22.76 -4.87
C GLN A 507 13.79 -21.48 -5.00
N GLY A 508 13.86 -20.58 -4.02
CA GLY A 508 13.12 -19.31 -4.06
C GLY A 508 13.67 -18.37 -5.12
N LEU A 509 14.99 -18.23 -5.20
CA LEU A 509 15.66 -17.39 -6.18
C LEU A 509 15.36 -17.84 -7.61
N ASN A 510 15.50 -19.13 -7.91
CA ASN A 510 15.28 -19.64 -9.25
C ASN A 510 13.80 -19.58 -9.67
N ARG A 511 12.85 -19.72 -8.72
CA ARG A 511 11.41 -19.53 -9.01
C ARG A 511 11.07 -18.07 -9.31
N LEU A 512 11.60 -17.13 -8.53
CA LEU A 512 11.42 -15.69 -8.77
C LEU A 512 12.07 -15.28 -10.10
N PHE A 513 13.32 -15.69 -10.29
CA PHE A 513 14.11 -15.33 -11.45
C PHE A 513 13.64 -16.05 -12.72
N GLY A 514 13.12 -17.27 -12.60
CA GLY A 514 12.57 -18.07 -13.70
C GLY A 514 13.57 -19.01 -14.37
N THR A 515 14.84 -18.93 -13.98
CA THR A 515 15.96 -19.78 -14.43
C THR A 515 16.96 -19.95 -13.27
N ASP A 516 17.95 -20.84 -13.41
CA ASP A 516 19.11 -20.90 -12.51
C ASP A 516 20.28 -20.02 -12.96
N LEU A 517 20.15 -19.22 -14.03
CA LEU A 517 21.26 -18.41 -14.57
C LEU A 517 21.86 -17.47 -13.51
N LEU A 518 21.01 -16.84 -12.69
CA LEU A 518 21.48 -15.97 -11.59
C LEU A 518 22.23 -16.76 -10.51
N LEU A 519 21.79 -17.98 -10.21
CA LEU A 519 22.49 -18.87 -9.27
C LEU A 519 23.82 -19.36 -9.85
N GLN A 520 23.86 -19.69 -11.15
CA GLN A 520 25.11 -20.03 -11.85
C GLN A 520 26.11 -18.87 -11.79
N TYR A 521 25.65 -17.63 -12.01
CA TYR A 521 26.48 -16.43 -11.85
C TYR A 521 27.01 -16.29 -10.42
N LEU A 522 26.15 -16.42 -9.41
CA LEU A 522 26.55 -16.35 -8.00
C LEU A 522 27.59 -17.42 -7.64
N ASN A 523 27.53 -18.59 -8.28
CA ASN A 523 28.45 -19.72 -8.09
C ASN A 523 29.66 -19.71 -9.03
N ASN A 524 29.95 -18.60 -9.72
CA ASN A 524 31.06 -18.45 -10.68
C ASN A 524 31.03 -19.44 -11.86
N ARG A 525 29.85 -19.99 -12.20
CA ARG A 525 29.65 -20.87 -13.36
C ARG A 525 29.21 -20.11 -14.62
N LEU A 526 28.87 -18.83 -14.47
CA LEU A 526 28.44 -17.95 -15.54
C LEU A 526 29.05 -16.57 -15.31
N SER A 527 29.53 -15.89 -16.36
CA SER A 527 29.99 -14.50 -16.25
C SER A 527 28.79 -13.53 -16.17
N PHE A 528 28.99 -12.34 -15.61
CA PHE A 528 27.92 -11.33 -15.58
C PHE A 528 27.48 -10.91 -16.99
N SER A 529 28.44 -10.73 -17.90
CA SER A 529 28.15 -10.39 -19.30
C SER A 529 27.30 -11.47 -20.00
N SER A 530 27.62 -12.75 -19.77
CA SER A 530 26.88 -13.88 -20.32
C SER A 530 25.48 -13.99 -19.73
N LEU A 531 25.32 -13.70 -18.43
CA LEU A 531 24.01 -13.62 -17.77
C LEU A 531 23.12 -12.57 -18.45
N VAL A 532 23.63 -11.34 -18.59
CA VAL A 532 22.89 -10.23 -19.19
C VAL A 532 22.55 -10.52 -20.65
N SER A 533 23.51 -10.98 -21.44
CA SER A 533 23.31 -11.29 -22.87
C SER A 533 22.22 -12.35 -23.10
N LYS A 534 22.18 -13.41 -22.29
CA LYS A 534 21.15 -14.45 -22.40
C LYS A 534 19.75 -13.89 -22.10
N ILE A 535 19.64 -13.06 -21.06
CA ILE A 535 18.37 -12.44 -20.67
C ILE A 535 17.87 -11.49 -21.76
N GLU A 536 18.75 -10.70 -22.36
CA GLU A 536 18.39 -9.76 -23.43
C GLU A 536 17.93 -10.49 -24.71
N GLU A 537 18.53 -11.62 -25.04
CA GLU A 537 18.11 -12.46 -26.17
C GLU A 537 16.71 -13.05 -25.96
N GLU A 538 16.44 -13.55 -24.76
CA GLU A 538 15.12 -14.03 -24.36
C GLU A 538 14.05 -12.92 -24.39
N ALA A 539 14.39 -11.73 -23.87
CA ALA A 539 13.50 -10.56 -23.90
C ALA A 539 13.17 -10.11 -25.33
N LYS A 540 14.17 -10.05 -26.22
CA LYS A 540 13.95 -9.75 -27.66
C LYS A 540 13.06 -10.77 -28.35
N THR A 541 13.19 -12.05 -27.97
CA THR A 541 12.34 -13.10 -28.52
C THR A 541 10.90 -12.92 -28.07
N PHE A 542 10.68 -12.62 -26.80
CA PHE A 542 9.36 -12.32 -26.28
C PHE A 542 8.76 -11.04 -26.86
N ASP A 543 9.55 -9.99 -27.07
CA ASP A 543 9.11 -8.75 -27.70
C ASP A 543 8.65 -8.94 -29.15
N ARG A 544 9.14 -9.96 -29.86
CA ARG A 544 8.64 -10.34 -31.19
C ARG A 544 7.38 -11.21 -31.13
N GLN A 545 7.21 -11.95 -30.04
CA GLN A 545 6.10 -12.87 -29.85
C GLN A 545 4.82 -12.14 -29.42
N ARG A 546 4.96 -11.13 -28.56
CA ARG A 546 3.87 -10.27 -28.10
C ARG A 546 3.58 -9.14 -29.09
#